data_AF-A0A398BJX4-F1
#
_entry.id   AF-A0A398BJX4-F1
#
_cell.length_a   1.000
_cell.length_b   1.000
_cell.length_c   1.000
_cell.angle_alpha   90.00
_cell.angle_beta   90.00
_cell.angle_gamma   90.00
#
_symmetry.space_group_name_H-M   'P 1'
#
loop_
_entity.id
_entity.type
_entity.pdbx_description
1 polymer ?
#
loop_
_entity_poly.entity_id
_entity_poly.type
_entity_poly.pdbx_seq_one_letter_code
_entity_poly.pdbx_strand_id
1 'polypeptide(L)'
;MAGRVIRIERVSSRGGIVEEPVVTSKGYQLADPAHGKHKHHAENATYVRTLDEAASLVSRGFSLRMGAKGKPPSLIAPKSLRIVREGDV
;
A
#
# COMPACT_ATOMS: atom_id res chain seq x y z
N MET A 1 -4.57 17.39 -12.66
CA MET A 1 -3.69 17.02 -11.51
C MET A 1 -4.56 16.25 -10.54
N ALA A 2 -4.29 14.96 -10.29
CA ALA A 2 -5.04 14.23 -9.27
C ALA A 2 -4.75 14.87 -7.90
N GLY A 3 -5.78 15.09 -7.08
CA GLY A 3 -5.61 15.69 -5.74
C GLY A 3 -4.65 14.88 -4.86
N ARG A 4 -4.14 15.52 -3.80
CA ARG A 4 -3.20 14.90 -2.85
C ARG A 4 -3.79 13.62 -2.27
N VAL A 5 -2.98 12.56 -2.19
CA VAL A 5 -3.40 11.30 -1.58
C VAL A 5 -3.41 11.46 -0.07
N ILE A 6 -4.60 11.36 0.51
CA ILE A 6 -4.81 11.48 1.96
C ILE A 6 -4.79 10.13 2.65
N ARG A 7 -5.19 9.05 1.94
CA ARG A 7 -5.23 7.70 2.49
C ARG A 7 -5.15 6.65 1.40
N ILE A 8 -4.60 5.48 1.75
CA ILE A 8 -4.76 4.25 0.99
C ILE A 8 -5.37 3.23 1.93
N GLU A 9 -6.50 2.64 1.56
CA GLU A 9 -7.25 1.69 2.39
C GLU A 9 -7.55 0.41 1.61
N ARG A 10 -7.81 -0.69 2.32
CA ARG A 10 -8.18 -1.96 1.68
C ARG A 10 -9.70 -2.01 1.44
N VAL A 11 -10.11 -2.29 0.19
CA VAL A 11 -11.52 -2.32 -0.22
C VAL A 11 -12.32 -3.43 0.49
N SER A 12 -11.70 -4.58 0.74
CA SER A 12 -12.32 -5.70 1.46
C SER A 12 -11.55 -6.03 2.75
N SER A 13 -11.65 -5.18 3.75
CA SER A 13 -11.05 -5.48 5.05
C SER A 13 -11.70 -6.71 5.69
N ARG A 14 -10.89 -7.62 6.21
CA ARG A 14 -11.40 -8.79 6.95
C ARG A 14 -11.99 -8.34 8.29
N GLY A 15 -13.32 -8.18 8.34
CA GLY A 15 -14.08 -7.86 9.55
C GLY A 15 -14.25 -6.37 9.84
N GLY A 16 -14.28 -5.51 8.81
CA GLY A 16 -14.53 -4.07 8.97
C GLY A 16 -13.39 -3.27 9.61
N ILE A 17 -12.23 -3.90 9.84
CA ILE A 17 -11.06 -3.25 10.41
C ILE A 17 -10.34 -2.47 9.31
N VAL A 18 -10.20 -1.16 9.47
CA VAL A 18 -9.45 -0.37 8.51
C VAL A 18 -7.98 -0.77 8.58
N GLU A 19 -7.45 -1.24 7.46
CA GLU A 19 -6.03 -1.51 7.27
C GLU A 19 -5.38 -0.25 6.68
N GLU A 20 -4.22 0.12 7.22
CA GLU A 20 -3.46 1.31 6.79
C GLU A 20 -2.07 0.91 6.30
N PRO A 21 -1.45 1.72 5.42
CA PRO A 21 -0.11 1.45 4.93
C PRO A 21 0.90 1.45 6.08
N VAL A 22 1.69 0.38 6.18
CA VAL A 22 2.73 0.31 7.22
C VAL A 22 3.88 1.20 6.84
N VAL A 23 4.16 2.18 7.70
CA VAL A 23 5.38 2.99 7.64
C VAL A 23 6.47 2.32 8.48
N THR A 24 7.59 2.00 7.82
CA THR A 24 8.81 1.52 8.47
C THR A 24 9.80 2.68 8.64
N SER A 25 10.94 2.45 9.28
CA SER A 25 12.04 3.42 9.33
C SER A 25 12.54 3.85 7.94
N LYS A 26 12.31 3.04 6.90
CA LYS A 26 12.65 3.33 5.50
C LYS A 26 11.49 3.98 4.71
N GLY A 27 10.29 4.06 5.29
CA GLY A 27 9.07 4.54 4.63
C GLY A 27 8.03 3.44 4.41
N TYR A 28 7.06 3.72 3.53
CA TYR A 28 6.03 2.79 3.11
C TYR A 28 6.62 1.66 2.28
N GLN A 29 6.30 0.43 2.64
CA GLN A 29 6.85 -0.76 1.99
C GLN A 29 5.93 -1.26 0.88
N LEU A 30 6.48 -1.37 -0.33
CA LEU A 30 5.83 -1.93 -1.51
C LEU A 30 6.62 -3.11 -2.07
N ALA A 31 5.95 -3.90 -2.90
CA ALA A 31 6.52 -5.01 -3.62
C ALA A 31 6.28 -4.86 -5.12
N ASP A 32 7.36 -4.92 -5.89
CA ASP A 32 7.31 -4.85 -7.35
C ASP A 32 6.82 -6.20 -7.93
N PRO A 33 5.74 -6.21 -8.74
CA PRO A 33 5.31 -7.41 -9.44
C PRO A 33 6.39 -8.00 -10.37
N ALA A 34 7.36 -7.22 -10.83
CA ALA A 34 8.47 -7.68 -11.68
C ALA A 34 9.31 -8.79 -11.03
N HIS A 35 9.38 -8.84 -9.69
CA HIS A 35 10.07 -9.91 -8.95
C HIS A 35 9.25 -11.22 -8.83
N GLY A 36 8.05 -11.28 -9.41
CA GLY A 36 7.25 -12.50 -9.50
C GLY A 36 6.96 -13.13 -8.14
N LYS A 37 7.41 -14.37 -7.92
CA LYS A 37 7.22 -15.13 -6.67
C LYS A 37 8.09 -14.60 -5.51
N HIS A 38 9.16 -13.88 -5.80
CA HIS A 38 10.12 -13.37 -4.81
C HIS A 38 9.85 -11.93 -4.37
N LYS A 39 8.77 -11.31 -4.86
CA LYS A 39 8.35 -9.95 -4.51
C LYS A 39 8.08 -9.74 -3.01
N HIS A 40 7.85 -10.82 -2.26
CA HIS A 40 7.60 -10.78 -0.82
C HIS A 40 8.88 -10.76 0.03
N HIS A 41 10.05 -10.97 -0.60
CA HIS A 41 11.33 -10.93 0.10
C HIS A 41 11.67 -9.49 0.48
N ALA A 42 12.27 -9.32 1.66
CA ALA A 42 12.65 -8.00 2.15
C ALA A 42 13.69 -7.31 1.27
N GLU A 43 14.53 -8.06 0.56
CA GLU A 43 15.54 -7.56 -0.37
C GLU A 43 14.93 -6.89 -1.63
N ASN A 44 13.75 -7.34 -2.04
CA ASN A 44 13.02 -6.83 -3.21
C ASN A 44 11.96 -5.78 -2.83
N ALA A 45 11.96 -5.34 -1.57
CA ALA A 45 11.01 -4.37 -1.07
C ALA A 45 11.38 -2.96 -1.56
N THR A 46 10.43 -2.31 -2.21
CA THR A 46 10.53 -0.89 -2.58
C THR A 46 10.03 -0.04 -1.44
N TYR A 47 10.77 1.01 -1.08
CA TYR A 47 10.38 1.93 -0.02
C TYR A 47 10.17 3.33 -0.57
N VAL A 48 9.07 3.97 -0.16
CA VAL A 48 8.74 5.35 -0.54
C VAL A 48 8.37 6.17 0.68
N ARG A 49 8.57 7.49 0.63
CA ARG A 49 8.38 8.36 1.81
C ARG A 49 6.98 8.93 1.90
N THR A 50 6.28 9.04 0.77
CA THR A 50 4.98 9.71 0.69
C THR A 50 3.87 8.77 0.25
N LEU A 51 2.63 9.09 0.65
CA LEU A 51 1.44 8.38 0.17
C LEU A 51 1.22 8.60 -1.34
N ASP A 52 1.60 9.77 -1.87
CA ASP A 52 1.51 10.05 -3.31
C ASP A 52 2.42 9.14 -4.13
N GLU A 53 3.67 8.94 -3.69
CA GLU A 53 4.59 7.96 -4.31
C GLU A 53 4.04 6.53 -4.19
N ALA A 54 3.53 6.16 -3.01
CA ALA A 54 2.94 4.84 -2.80
C ALA A 54 1.74 4.61 -3.72
N ALA A 55 0.85 5.59 -3.86
CA ALA A 55 -0.29 5.55 -4.75
C ALA A 55 0.11 5.46 -6.23
N SER A 56 1.16 6.18 -6.64
CA SER A 56 1.71 6.09 -7.99
C SER A 56 2.20 4.68 -8.29
N LEU A 57 2.95 4.06 -7.38
CA LEU A 57 3.41 2.68 -7.52
C LEU A 57 2.26 1.67 -7.48
N VAL A 58 1.29 1.84 -6.58
CA VAL A 58 0.08 1.00 -6.53
C VAL A 58 -0.69 1.06 -7.85
N SER A 59 -0.81 2.26 -8.44
CA SER A 59 -1.45 2.45 -9.75
C SER A 59 -0.67 1.77 -10.88
N ARG A 60 0.64 1.61 -10.73
CA ARG A 60 1.52 0.85 -11.65
C ARG A 60 1.50 -0.67 -11.41
N GLY A 61 0.73 -1.15 -10.43
CA GLY A 61 0.60 -2.59 -10.15
C GLY A 61 1.40 -3.08 -8.94
N PHE A 62 2.06 -2.19 -8.19
CA PHE A 62 2.80 -2.58 -6.99
C PHE A 62 1.83 -2.99 -5.89
N SER A 63 2.23 -4.00 -5.13
CA SER A 63 1.48 -4.40 -3.94
C SER A 63 1.98 -3.60 -2.74
N LEU A 64 1.07 -3.16 -1.87
CA LEU A 64 1.41 -2.33 -0.71
C LEU A 64 1.30 -3.15 0.57
N ARG A 65 2.25 -2.96 1.50
CA ARG A 65 2.19 -3.61 2.80
C ARG A 65 1.24 -2.84 3.71
N MET A 66 0.15 -3.50 4.07
CA MET A 66 -0.91 -2.95 4.91
C MET A 66 -0.91 -3.64 6.28
N GLY A 67 -1.19 -2.88 7.32
CA GLY A 67 -1.28 -3.36 8.70
C GLY A 67 -2.60 -2.94 9.32
N ALA A 68 -3.07 -3.73 10.29
CA ALA A 68 -4.20 -3.40 11.12
C ALA A 68 -3.82 -3.61 12.58
N LYS A 69 -4.44 -2.85 13.49
CA LYS A 69 -4.23 -3.02 14.94
C LYS A 69 -4.55 -4.46 15.34
N GLY A 70 -3.57 -5.13 15.94
CA GLY A 70 -3.70 -6.53 16.38
C GLY A 70 -3.58 -7.59 15.28
N LYS A 71 -3.22 -7.23 14.04
CA LYS A 71 -2.97 -8.18 12.94
C LYS A 71 -1.58 -7.99 12.34
N PRO A 72 -0.89 -9.08 11.94
CA PRO A 72 0.39 -8.97 11.28
C PRO A 72 0.24 -8.26 9.92
N PRO A 73 1.19 -7.38 9.55
CA PRO A 73 1.17 -6.72 8.26
C PRO A 73 1.23 -7.69 7.09
N SER A 74 0.34 -7.50 6.12
CA SER A 74 0.24 -8.34 4.94
C SER A 74 0.43 -7.52 3.66
N LEU A 75 0.91 -8.19 2.61
CA LEU A 75 1.06 -7.57 1.31
C LEU A 75 -0.28 -7.63 0.57
N ILE A 76 -0.85 -6.47 0.26
CA ILE A 76 -2.15 -6.36 -0.41
C ILE A 76 -1.94 -6.01 -1.88
N ALA A 77 -2.61 -6.77 -2.75
CA ALA A 77 -2.59 -6.52 -4.18
C ALA A 77 -3.23 -5.16 -4.51
N PRO A 78 -2.73 -4.44 -5.53
CA PRO A 78 -3.23 -3.12 -5.91
C PRO A 78 -4.74 -3.10 -6.19
N LYS A 79 -5.26 -4.15 -6.82
CA LYS A 79 -6.69 -4.33 -7.11
C LYS A 79 -7.60 -4.39 -5.87
N SER A 80 -7.03 -4.61 -4.69
CA SER A 80 -7.74 -4.69 -3.42
C SER A 80 -7.54 -3.43 -2.55
N LEU A 81 -6.89 -2.40 -3.11
CA LEU A 81 -6.64 -1.11 -2.46
C LEU A 81 -7.50 -0.02 -3.11
N ARG A 82 -7.93 0.93 -2.29
CA ARG A 82 -8.57 2.17 -2.70
C ARG A 82 -7.66 3.32 -2.30
N ILE A 83 -7.34 4.15 -3.28
CA ILE A 83 -6.62 5.41 -3.07
C ILE A 83 -7.67 6.48 -2.83
N VAL A 84 -7.63 7.12 -1.67
CA VAL A 84 -8.51 8.23 -1.31
C VAL A 84 -7.73 9.53 -1.49
N ARG A 85 -8.27 10.44 -2.31
CA ARG A 85 -7.70 11.76 -2.56
C ARG A 85 -8.56 12.83 -1.92
N GLU A 86 -7.95 13.98 -1.62
CA GLU A 86 -8.62 15.11 -0.98
C GLU A 86 -9.86 15.61 -1.74
N GLY A 87 -9.89 15.47 -3.07
CA GLY A 87 -11.05 15.85 -3.90
C GLY A 87 -12.13 14.78 -4.07
N ASP A 88 -11.95 13.59 -3.49
CA ASP A 88 -12.94 12.50 -3.51
C ASP A 88 -13.85 12.51 -2.25
N VAL A 89 -13.70 13.51 -1.38
CA VAL A 89 -14.40 13.68 -0.09
C VAL A 89 -15.35 14.87 -0.15
#